data_AF-A0A355Q8L8-F1
#
_entry.id   AF-A0A355Q8L8-F1
#
_cell.length_a   1.000
_cell.length_b   1.000
_cell.length_c   1.000
_cell.angle_alpha   90.00
_cell.angle_beta   90.00
_cell.angle_gamma   90.00
#
_symmetry.space_group_name_H-M   'P 1'
#
loop_
_entity.id
_entity.type
_entity.pdbx_description
1 polymer ?
#
loop_
_entity_poly.entity_id
_entity_poly.type
_entity_poly.pdbx_seq_one_letter_code
_entity_poly.pdbx_strand_id
1 'polypeptide(L)'
;MLLIGNSFFKPYADHLSNLATEANLNEHSSIVVKRGGELGRPINFWNDSTSEEHQLIKSTLDQGNIEVFGMTSGYDSENPTEGHSAWIRYALQKNPNIIIFIAIGSFDFPNGDSNSTRPDWKTFALDNGFNSIQEFYNYYINEIIHKEIVDELRVKFPSTKIFTIPTGWAAKNLAQMKLDNELLDDIEMFGPKSSSIFTDEKGHQGQIVIEAGTMIWLNSIYKTDLSSFNYNTGFTTNLNTIAQEIIDVHDDNYKQ
;
A
#
# COMPACT_ATOMS: atom_id res chain seq x y z
N MET A 1 15.60 -1.97 -4.81
CA MET A 1 14.39 -1.12 -4.69
C MET A 1 14.56 -0.11 -3.56
N LEU A 2 13.86 1.03 -3.63
CA LEU A 2 13.69 1.95 -2.50
C LEU A 2 12.20 2.04 -2.17
N LEU A 3 11.83 1.89 -0.90
CA LEU A 3 10.44 1.83 -0.46
C LEU A 3 10.23 2.82 0.69
N ILE A 4 9.34 3.81 0.52
CA ILE A 4 9.12 4.86 1.53
C ILE A 4 7.65 4.97 1.89
N GLY A 5 7.35 5.10 3.19
CA GLY A 5 5.96 5.26 3.59
C GLY A 5 5.72 5.32 5.09
N ASN A 6 4.43 5.27 5.42
CA ASN A 6 3.92 5.33 6.78
C ASN A 6 3.70 3.94 7.39
N SER A 7 3.05 3.88 8.56
CA SER A 7 2.76 2.63 9.27
C SER A 7 1.77 1.71 8.55
N PHE A 8 0.99 2.22 7.59
CA PHE A 8 0.13 1.40 6.73
C PHE A 8 0.86 0.85 5.51
N PHE A 9 2.07 1.33 5.21
CA PHE A 9 2.90 0.87 4.10
C PHE A 9 3.98 -0.11 4.56
N LYS A 10 4.65 0.24 5.67
CA LYS A 10 5.85 -0.46 6.14
C LYS A 10 5.67 -1.97 6.34
N PRO A 11 4.59 -2.47 6.98
CA PRO A 11 4.49 -3.90 7.25
C PRO A 11 4.57 -4.77 5.98
N TYR A 12 4.02 -4.30 4.86
CA TYR A 12 4.10 -4.99 3.58
C TYR A 12 5.48 -4.85 2.93
N ALA A 13 6.09 -3.67 3.01
CA ALA A 13 7.44 -3.43 2.51
C ALA A 13 8.49 -4.31 3.22
N ASP A 14 8.38 -4.47 4.54
CA ASP A 14 9.25 -5.36 5.30
C ASP A 14 9.04 -6.83 4.93
N HIS A 15 7.77 -7.24 4.80
CA HIS A 15 7.43 -8.64 4.56
C HIS A 15 7.71 -9.08 3.12
N LEU A 16 7.78 -8.15 2.17
CA LEU A 16 8.08 -8.44 0.77
C LEU A 16 9.40 -9.18 0.59
N SER A 17 10.41 -8.91 1.42
CA SER A 17 11.71 -9.63 1.34
C SER A 17 11.57 -11.12 1.67
N ASN A 18 10.68 -11.45 2.62
CA ASN A 18 10.38 -12.84 2.96
C ASN A 18 9.66 -13.53 1.80
N LEU A 19 8.56 -12.94 1.30
CA LEU A 19 7.81 -13.54 0.18
C LEU A 19 8.63 -13.61 -1.11
N ALA A 20 9.51 -12.65 -1.36
CA ALA A 20 10.42 -12.70 -2.50
C ALA A 20 11.36 -13.91 -2.40
N THR A 21 11.89 -14.21 -1.20
CA THR A 21 12.71 -15.40 -0.96
C THR A 21 11.94 -16.68 -1.23
N GLU A 22 10.72 -16.78 -0.70
CA GLU A 22 9.83 -17.94 -0.91
C GLU A 22 9.44 -18.12 -2.40
N ALA A 23 9.36 -17.02 -3.14
CA ALA A 23 9.11 -17.01 -4.59
C ALA A 23 10.37 -17.24 -5.44
N ASN A 24 11.53 -17.54 -4.83
CA ASN A 24 12.83 -17.69 -5.49
C ASN A 24 13.32 -16.43 -6.25
N LEU A 25 12.87 -15.25 -5.83
CA LEU A 25 13.31 -13.95 -6.36
C LEU A 25 14.58 -13.50 -5.62
N ASN A 26 15.65 -14.28 -5.76
CA ASN A 26 16.90 -14.12 -4.99
C ASN A 26 17.63 -12.78 -5.22
N GLU A 27 17.31 -12.08 -6.32
CA GLU A 27 17.85 -10.75 -6.63
C GLU A 27 17.07 -9.62 -5.94
N HIS A 28 15.98 -9.93 -5.20
CA HIS A 28 15.24 -8.92 -4.44
C HIS A 28 16.14 -8.30 -3.37
N SER A 29 16.28 -6.98 -3.45
CA SER A 29 16.84 -6.17 -2.39
C SER A 29 16.07 -4.86 -2.28
N SER A 30 15.77 -4.44 -1.05
CA SER A 30 15.07 -3.20 -0.79
C SER A 30 15.66 -2.44 0.39
N ILE A 31 15.67 -1.11 0.27
CA ILE A 31 15.85 -0.19 1.39
C ILE A 31 14.48 0.36 1.75
N VAL A 32 14.08 0.19 3.01
CA VAL A 32 12.78 0.66 3.53
C VAL A 32 13.02 1.85 4.45
N VAL A 33 12.43 3.02 4.12
CA VAL A 33 12.49 4.22 4.95
C VAL A 33 11.09 4.55 5.47
N LYS A 34 10.94 4.74 6.78
CA LYS A 34 9.63 4.86 7.42
C LYS A 34 9.54 5.97 8.44
N ARG A 35 8.40 6.67 8.45
CA ARG A 35 7.99 7.58 9.53
C ARG A 35 6.53 7.30 9.88
N GLY A 36 6.17 7.46 11.16
CA GLY A 36 4.80 7.18 11.63
C GLY A 36 3.79 8.20 11.12
N GLY A 37 2.57 7.74 10.83
CA GLY A 37 1.44 8.59 10.46
C GLY A 37 1.71 9.51 9.27
N GLU A 38 1.27 10.75 9.37
CA GLU A 38 1.37 11.78 8.34
C GLU A 38 2.81 12.08 7.92
N LEU A 39 3.77 11.95 8.85
CA LEU A 39 5.18 12.19 8.57
C LEU A 39 5.78 11.20 7.58
N GLY A 40 5.14 10.03 7.39
CA GLY A 40 5.52 9.03 6.40
C GLY A 40 4.98 9.29 4.99
N ARG A 41 4.26 10.39 4.75
CA ARG A 41 3.81 10.78 3.41
C ARG A 41 5.00 11.30 2.57
N PRO A 42 4.97 11.13 1.24
CA PRO A 42 6.07 11.58 0.37
C PRO A 42 6.43 13.06 0.54
N ILE A 43 5.43 13.94 0.67
CA ILE A 43 5.68 15.39 0.86
C ILE A 43 6.35 15.71 2.20
N ASN A 44 6.00 14.99 3.27
CA ASN A 44 6.60 15.19 4.58
C ASN A 44 8.05 14.71 4.64
N PHE A 45 8.37 13.60 3.95
CA PHE A 45 9.77 13.24 3.72
C PHE A 45 10.52 14.31 2.92
N TRP A 46 9.88 14.87 1.88
CA TRP A 46 10.54 15.87 1.03
C TRP A 46 10.85 17.17 1.78
N ASN A 47 9.89 17.68 2.53
CA ASN A 47 10.00 18.97 3.22
C ASN A 47 10.94 18.93 4.44
N ASP A 48 11.11 17.76 5.07
CA ASP A 48 11.99 17.60 6.22
C ASP A 48 13.45 17.34 5.78
N SER A 49 14.04 18.32 5.10
CA SER A 49 15.35 18.18 4.46
C SER A 49 16.51 17.90 5.42
N THR A 50 16.31 18.11 6.72
CA THR A 50 17.32 17.88 7.76
C THR A 50 17.20 16.51 8.43
N SER A 51 16.11 15.78 8.20
CA SER A 51 15.92 14.44 8.77
C SER A 51 16.89 13.42 8.19
N GLU A 52 17.27 12.44 9.01
CA GLU A 52 18.09 11.30 8.58
C GLU A 52 17.38 10.51 7.47
N GLU A 53 16.06 10.38 7.54
CA GLU A 53 15.26 9.71 6.52
C GLU A 53 15.32 10.41 5.17
N HIS A 54 15.17 11.74 5.13
CA HIS A 54 15.31 12.50 3.89
C HIS A 54 16.71 12.30 3.26
N GLN A 55 17.75 12.38 4.08
CA GLN A 55 19.14 12.20 3.63
C GLN A 55 19.39 10.77 3.15
N LEU A 56 18.82 9.76 3.82
CA LEU A 56 18.91 8.36 3.41
C LEU A 56 18.20 8.12 2.06
N ILE A 57 17.01 8.69 1.85
CA ILE A 57 16.28 8.58 0.59
C ILE A 57 17.12 9.18 -0.55
N LYS A 58 17.63 10.40 -0.37
CA LYS A 58 18.46 11.06 -1.39
C LYS A 58 19.74 10.29 -1.68
N SER A 59 20.51 9.94 -0.66
CA SER A 59 21.76 9.21 -0.83
C SER A 59 21.55 7.82 -1.45
N THR A 60 20.41 7.16 -1.21
CA THR A 60 20.05 5.91 -1.90
C THR A 60 19.78 6.15 -3.39
N LEU A 61 19.00 7.18 -3.72
CA LEU A 61 18.72 7.53 -5.12
C LEU A 61 19.98 7.99 -5.86
N ASP A 62 20.90 8.69 -5.18
CA ASP A 62 22.13 9.22 -5.74
C ASP A 62 23.14 8.13 -6.14
N GLN A 63 23.06 6.95 -5.50
CA GLN A 63 23.88 5.79 -5.86
C GLN A 63 23.55 5.26 -7.27
N GLY A 64 22.34 5.54 -7.78
CA GLY A 64 21.87 4.99 -9.05
C GLY A 64 21.45 3.52 -8.95
N ASN A 65 21.11 2.92 -10.09
CA ASN A 65 20.72 1.50 -10.22
C ASN A 65 19.52 1.09 -9.34
N ILE A 66 18.65 2.02 -8.97
CA ILE A 66 17.36 1.71 -8.34
C ILE A 66 16.34 1.41 -9.44
N GLU A 67 15.91 0.16 -9.52
CA GLU A 67 14.94 -0.30 -10.54
C GLU A 67 13.50 0.11 -10.19
N VAL A 68 13.13 0.05 -8.90
CA VAL A 68 11.78 0.35 -8.42
C VAL A 68 11.84 1.27 -7.22
N PHE A 69 11.01 2.33 -7.25
CA PHE A 69 10.76 3.23 -6.14
C PHE A 69 9.28 3.23 -5.76
N GLY A 70 8.98 2.62 -4.62
CA GLY A 70 7.64 2.53 -4.05
C GLY A 70 7.38 3.62 -3.02
N MET A 71 6.23 4.26 -3.12
CA MET A 71 5.78 5.29 -2.19
C MET A 71 4.38 4.94 -1.66
N THR A 72 4.10 5.24 -0.39
CA THR A 72 2.71 5.26 0.10
C THR A 72 1.88 6.29 -0.66
N SER A 73 0.60 6.00 -0.85
CA SER A 73 -0.37 7.02 -1.21
C SER A 73 -0.46 8.06 -0.10
N GLY A 74 -0.73 9.30 -0.49
CA GLY A 74 -0.96 10.42 0.39
C GLY A 74 -1.64 11.50 -0.44
N TYR A 75 -2.67 12.11 0.12
CA TYR A 75 -3.46 13.13 -0.55
C TYR A 75 -3.39 14.43 0.24
N ASP A 76 -2.95 15.48 -0.43
CA ASP A 76 -3.11 16.87 -0.03
C ASP A 76 -4.06 17.51 -1.05
N SER A 77 -5.20 18.03 -0.60
CA SER A 77 -6.22 18.59 -1.48
C SER A 77 -5.77 19.81 -2.27
N GLU A 78 -4.73 20.52 -1.81
CA GLU A 78 -4.24 21.71 -2.52
C GLU A 78 -3.25 21.32 -3.64
N ASN A 79 -2.43 20.30 -3.42
CA ASN A 79 -1.47 19.82 -4.42
C ASN A 79 -1.20 18.31 -4.26
N PRO A 80 -2.08 17.44 -4.79
CA PRO A 80 -2.09 16.03 -4.46
C PRO A 80 -0.89 15.25 -5.03
N THR A 81 -0.11 15.88 -5.92
CA THR A 81 1.06 15.27 -6.57
C THR A 81 2.40 15.79 -6.08
N GLU A 82 2.44 16.80 -5.19
CA GLU A 82 3.66 17.57 -4.92
C GLU A 82 4.84 16.69 -4.45
N GLY A 83 4.60 15.92 -3.39
CA GLY A 83 5.63 15.05 -2.79
C GLY A 83 6.12 13.99 -3.76
N HIS A 84 5.19 13.30 -4.44
CA HIS A 84 5.55 12.29 -5.45
C HIS A 84 6.33 12.93 -6.60
N SER A 85 5.89 14.08 -7.11
CA SER A 85 6.56 14.79 -8.21
C SER A 85 7.98 15.20 -7.84
N ALA A 86 8.19 15.66 -6.60
CA ALA A 86 9.50 16.06 -6.12
C ALA A 86 10.47 14.86 -6.06
N TRP A 87 10.03 13.75 -5.49
CA TRP A 87 10.83 12.53 -5.39
C TRP A 87 11.11 11.88 -6.74
N ILE A 88 10.12 11.79 -7.64
CA ILE A 88 10.30 11.23 -8.99
C ILE A 88 11.32 12.07 -9.76
N ARG A 89 11.18 13.40 -9.75
CA ARG A 89 12.14 14.31 -10.40
C ARG A 89 13.56 14.15 -9.85
N TYR A 90 13.70 13.95 -8.54
CA TYR A 90 15.01 13.70 -7.93
C TYR A 90 15.58 12.34 -8.38
N ALA A 91 14.78 11.27 -8.29
CA ALA A 91 15.20 9.91 -8.64
C ALA A 91 15.70 9.79 -10.09
N LEU A 92 15.01 10.45 -11.04
CA LEU A 92 15.32 10.39 -12.46
C LEU A 92 16.71 10.96 -12.83
N GLN A 93 17.35 11.74 -11.95
CA GLN A 93 18.70 12.29 -12.21
C GLN A 93 19.78 11.21 -12.29
N LYS A 94 19.60 10.11 -11.54
CA LYS A 94 20.54 8.98 -11.46
C LYS A 94 19.93 7.63 -11.83
N ASN A 95 18.60 7.57 -11.92
CA ASN A 95 17.84 6.36 -12.21
C ASN A 95 16.84 6.63 -13.35
N PRO A 96 17.31 6.87 -14.60
CA PRO A 96 16.44 7.31 -15.69
C PRO A 96 15.35 6.31 -16.09
N ASN A 97 15.54 5.02 -15.78
CA ASN A 97 14.61 3.93 -16.10
C ASN A 97 13.80 3.44 -14.88
N ILE A 98 13.80 4.19 -13.79
CA ILE A 98 13.12 3.77 -12.55
C ILE A 98 11.62 3.59 -12.76
N ILE A 99 11.09 2.49 -12.23
CA ILE A 99 9.65 2.23 -12.18
C ILE A 99 9.11 2.76 -10.84
N ILE A 100 7.99 3.46 -10.90
CA ILE A 100 7.33 4.02 -9.72
C ILE A 100 6.05 3.23 -9.43
N PHE A 101 5.83 2.89 -8.16
CA PHE A 101 4.51 2.48 -7.71
C PHE A 101 4.02 3.33 -6.54
N ILE A 102 2.70 3.54 -6.50
CA ILE A 102 2.00 4.16 -5.37
C ILE A 102 1.14 3.09 -4.71
N ALA A 103 1.49 2.71 -3.48
CA ALA A 103 0.72 1.75 -2.70
C ALA A 103 -0.41 2.45 -1.96
N ILE A 104 -1.65 2.04 -2.22
CA ILE A 104 -2.85 2.63 -1.66
C ILE A 104 -3.20 1.89 -0.37
N GLY A 105 -3.01 2.54 0.77
CA GLY A 105 -3.35 1.98 2.09
C GLY A 105 -4.85 1.92 2.35
N SER A 106 -5.26 1.20 3.40
CA SER A 106 -6.66 1.24 3.87
C SER A 106 -6.95 2.58 4.54
N PHE A 107 -8.22 2.99 4.55
CA PHE A 107 -8.69 4.00 5.50
C PHE A 107 -8.43 3.54 6.93
N ASP A 108 -8.12 4.50 7.80
CA ASP A 108 -7.91 4.27 9.21
C ASP A 108 -9.25 4.13 9.97
N PHE A 109 -9.15 3.79 11.25
CA PHE A 109 -10.25 3.74 12.21
C PHE A 109 -11.47 2.92 11.74
N PRO A 110 -11.34 1.59 11.55
CA PRO A 110 -12.44 0.75 11.09
C PRO A 110 -13.69 0.83 11.97
N ASN A 111 -13.50 0.93 13.29
CA ASN A 111 -14.56 1.07 14.28
C ASN A 111 -14.73 2.51 14.81
N GLY A 112 -14.14 3.49 14.12
CA GLY A 112 -14.05 4.85 14.59
C GLY A 112 -12.96 5.04 15.64
N ASP A 113 -12.70 6.30 16.00
CA ASP A 113 -11.76 6.65 17.05
C ASP A 113 -12.45 6.92 18.39
N SER A 114 -11.73 6.67 19.47
CA SER A 114 -12.18 6.86 20.85
C SER A 114 -12.54 8.31 21.17
N ASN A 115 -12.01 9.27 20.41
CA ASN A 115 -12.30 10.70 20.57
C ASN A 115 -13.46 11.20 19.68
N SER A 116 -14.12 10.32 18.92
CA SER A 116 -15.27 10.63 18.05
C SER A 116 -14.98 11.71 16.97
N THR A 117 -13.71 11.87 16.57
CA THR A 117 -13.31 12.74 15.46
C THR A 117 -13.41 12.03 14.11
N ARG A 118 -13.35 10.70 14.14
CA ARG A 118 -13.35 9.82 12.99
C ARG A 118 -14.41 8.74 13.23
N PRO A 119 -15.56 8.78 12.53
CA PRO A 119 -16.56 7.72 12.68
C PRO A 119 -16.10 6.41 12.06
N ASP A 120 -16.77 5.32 12.43
CA ASP A 120 -16.57 3.98 11.86
C ASP A 120 -16.74 3.97 10.34
N TRP A 121 -16.25 2.91 9.69
CA TRP A 121 -16.26 2.81 8.24
C TRP A 121 -17.65 2.87 7.61
N LYS A 122 -18.68 2.34 8.29
CA LYS A 122 -20.05 2.37 7.76
C LYS A 122 -20.56 3.80 7.71
N THR A 123 -20.43 4.52 8.82
CA THR A 123 -20.84 5.91 8.94
C THR A 123 -19.98 6.79 8.05
N PHE A 124 -18.67 6.55 7.97
CA PHE A 124 -17.78 7.27 7.06
C PHE A 124 -18.21 7.16 5.60
N ALA A 125 -18.56 5.96 5.15
CA ALA A 125 -19.06 5.77 3.79
C ALA A 125 -20.37 6.55 3.55
N LEU A 126 -21.32 6.45 4.48
CA LEU A 126 -22.61 7.14 4.39
C LEU A 126 -22.46 8.66 4.38
N ASP A 127 -21.60 9.22 5.24
CA ASP A 127 -21.30 10.64 5.30
C ASP A 127 -20.69 11.17 4.00
N ASN A 128 -20.08 10.30 3.20
CA ASN A 128 -19.51 10.62 1.88
C ASN A 128 -20.42 10.19 0.71
N GLY A 129 -21.66 9.76 0.99
CA GLY A 129 -22.65 9.44 -0.03
C GLY A 129 -22.56 8.03 -0.63
N PHE A 130 -21.88 7.10 0.04
CA PHE A 130 -21.72 5.70 -0.39
C PHE A 130 -22.46 4.73 0.53
N ASN A 131 -22.95 3.61 -0.01
CA ASN A 131 -23.71 2.63 0.80
C ASN A 131 -22.79 1.70 1.60
N SER A 132 -21.53 1.57 1.20
CA SER A 132 -20.54 0.72 1.85
C SER A 132 -19.14 1.32 1.79
N ILE A 133 -18.27 0.88 2.69
CA ILE A 133 -16.87 1.30 2.67
C ILE A 133 -16.12 0.76 1.45
N GLN A 134 -16.61 -0.32 0.84
CA GLN A 134 -16.10 -0.93 -0.39
C GLN A 134 -16.38 -0.01 -1.58
N GLU A 135 -17.62 0.47 -1.72
CA GLU A 135 -17.98 1.47 -2.74
C GLU A 135 -17.15 2.75 -2.57
N PHE A 136 -17.05 3.25 -1.35
CA PHE A 136 -16.31 4.48 -1.09
C PHE A 136 -14.81 4.32 -1.38
N TYR A 137 -14.21 3.21 -0.96
CA TYR A 137 -12.80 2.97 -1.23
C TYR A 137 -12.51 2.73 -2.71
N ASN A 138 -13.43 2.08 -3.43
CA ASN A 138 -13.35 1.97 -4.89
C ASN A 138 -13.39 3.35 -5.58
N TYR A 139 -14.28 4.24 -5.14
CA TYR A 139 -14.30 5.62 -5.62
C TYR A 139 -12.98 6.33 -5.29
N TYR A 140 -12.48 6.21 -4.06
CA TYR A 140 -11.23 6.84 -3.65
C TYR A 140 -10.04 6.40 -4.51
N ILE A 141 -9.94 5.11 -4.83
CA ILE A 141 -8.89 4.60 -5.71
C ILE A 141 -9.03 5.21 -7.11
N ASN A 142 -10.19 5.03 -7.76
CA ASN A 142 -10.35 5.34 -9.18
C ASN A 142 -10.49 6.84 -9.48
N GLU A 143 -11.13 7.60 -8.59
CA GLU A 143 -11.40 9.02 -8.84
C GLU A 143 -10.33 9.91 -8.22
N ILE A 144 -9.83 9.56 -7.02
CA ILE A 144 -8.87 10.41 -6.32
C ILE A 144 -7.44 9.99 -6.62
N ILE A 145 -7.06 8.75 -6.32
CA ILE A 145 -5.66 8.33 -6.50
C ILE A 145 -5.29 8.21 -7.97
N HIS A 146 -6.14 7.57 -8.77
CA HIS A 146 -5.86 7.33 -10.18
C HIS A 146 -5.89 8.63 -10.98
N LYS A 147 -7.02 9.36 -10.99
CA LYS A 147 -7.16 10.57 -11.81
C LYS A 147 -6.41 11.77 -11.27
N GLU A 148 -6.53 12.09 -9.98
CA GLU A 148 -5.93 13.32 -9.44
C GLU A 148 -4.44 13.19 -9.12
N ILE A 149 -3.93 11.97 -8.95
CA ILE A 149 -2.50 11.73 -8.67
C ILE A 149 -1.79 11.06 -9.84
N VAL A 150 -2.16 9.83 -10.18
CA VAL A 150 -1.36 9.00 -11.09
C VAL A 150 -1.37 9.54 -12.51
N ASP A 151 -2.53 9.92 -13.03
CA ASP A 151 -2.63 10.44 -14.39
C ASP A 151 -1.90 11.79 -14.53
N GLU A 152 -2.04 12.67 -13.54
CA GLU A 152 -1.29 13.93 -13.46
C GLU A 152 0.24 13.71 -13.38
N LEU A 153 0.68 12.69 -12.61
CA LEU A 153 2.10 12.32 -12.59
C LEU A 153 2.57 11.76 -13.94
N ARG A 154 1.75 10.96 -14.63
CA ARG A 154 2.07 10.43 -15.98
C ARG A 154 2.15 11.56 -17.02
N VAL A 155 1.32 12.60 -16.91
CA VAL A 155 1.46 13.81 -17.74
C VAL A 155 2.78 14.52 -17.47
N LYS A 156 3.19 14.64 -16.20
CA LYS A 156 4.45 15.30 -15.80
C LYS A 156 5.70 14.48 -16.15
N PHE A 157 5.60 13.16 -16.15
CA PHE A 157 6.70 12.22 -16.36
C PHE A 157 6.33 11.16 -17.42
N PRO A 158 6.14 11.57 -18.70
CA PRO A 158 5.55 10.70 -19.73
C PRO A 158 6.40 9.48 -20.10
N SER A 159 7.71 9.51 -19.83
CA SER A 159 8.61 8.39 -20.08
C SER A 159 8.79 7.48 -18.87
N THR A 160 8.14 7.78 -17.74
CA THR A 160 8.30 7.04 -16.48
C THR A 160 7.10 6.11 -16.29
N LYS A 161 7.38 4.83 -16.02
CA LYS A 161 6.32 3.88 -15.70
C LYS A 161 5.84 4.12 -14.28
N ILE A 162 4.56 4.49 -14.14
CA ILE A 162 3.90 4.76 -12.85
C ILE A 162 2.64 3.91 -12.77
N PHE A 163 2.49 3.12 -11.70
CA PHE A 163 1.33 2.25 -11.48
C PHE A 163 0.92 2.26 -9.99
N THR A 164 -0.20 1.62 -9.64
CA THR A 164 -0.67 1.55 -8.25
C THR A 164 -0.80 0.13 -7.75
N ILE A 165 -0.74 -0.01 -6.42
CA ILE A 165 -0.98 -1.29 -5.74
C ILE A 165 -2.09 -1.06 -4.69
N PRO A 166 -3.29 -1.62 -4.87
CA PRO A 166 -4.47 -1.33 -4.03
C PRO A 166 -4.44 -2.11 -2.71
N THR A 167 -3.40 -1.87 -1.92
CA THR A 167 -3.02 -2.70 -0.77
C THR A 167 -4.10 -2.72 0.31
N GLY A 168 -4.85 -1.64 0.49
CA GLY A 168 -5.93 -1.54 1.48
C GLY A 168 -7.12 -2.43 1.20
N TRP A 169 -7.29 -2.96 -0.02
CA TRP A 169 -8.32 -3.96 -0.30
C TRP A 169 -8.13 -5.25 0.49
N ALA A 170 -6.89 -5.65 0.82
CA ALA A 170 -6.65 -6.81 1.67
C ALA A 170 -7.35 -6.66 3.03
N ALA A 171 -7.18 -5.52 3.69
CA ALA A 171 -7.80 -5.24 4.98
C ALA A 171 -9.32 -5.19 4.88
N LYS A 172 -9.86 -4.52 3.86
CA LYS A 172 -11.31 -4.34 3.68
C LYS A 172 -12.03 -5.64 3.34
N ASN A 173 -11.44 -6.47 2.46
CA ASN A 173 -12.03 -7.75 2.09
C ASN A 173 -11.98 -8.73 3.25
N LEU A 174 -10.84 -8.85 3.95
CA LEU A 174 -10.74 -9.73 5.12
C LEU A 174 -11.64 -9.28 6.28
N ALA A 175 -11.80 -7.97 6.49
CA ALA A 175 -12.76 -7.45 7.46
C ALA A 175 -14.21 -7.79 7.08
N GLN A 176 -14.58 -7.66 5.80
CA GLN A 176 -15.90 -8.03 5.31
C GLN A 176 -16.15 -9.54 5.46
N MET A 177 -15.20 -10.39 5.05
CA MET A 177 -15.26 -11.83 5.25
C MET A 177 -15.42 -12.21 6.74
N LYS A 178 -14.78 -11.49 7.66
CA LYS A 178 -14.98 -11.71 9.11
C LYS A 178 -16.43 -11.40 9.52
N LEU A 179 -17.00 -10.29 9.04
CA LEU A 179 -18.39 -9.92 9.33
C LEU A 179 -19.40 -10.91 8.76
N ASP A 180 -19.08 -11.49 7.60
CA ASP A 180 -19.94 -12.44 6.89
C ASP A 180 -19.72 -13.90 7.36
N ASN A 181 -18.78 -14.13 8.29
CA ASN A 181 -18.36 -15.46 8.79
C ASN A 181 -17.80 -16.38 7.69
N GLU A 182 -17.03 -15.81 6.77
CA GLU A 182 -16.42 -16.50 5.63
C GLU A 182 -14.93 -16.86 5.86
N LEU A 183 -14.31 -16.35 6.91
CA LEU A 183 -12.95 -16.73 7.29
C LEU A 183 -12.94 -18.17 7.84
N LEU A 184 -11.98 -18.98 7.36
CA LEU A 184 -11.79 -20.36 7.86
C LEU A 184 -10.98 -20.40 9.16
N ASP A 185 -10.27 -19.32 9.46
CA ASP A 185 -9.47 -19.16 10.67
C ASP A 185 -10.25 -18.45 11.77
N ASP A 186 -9.97 -18.81 13.02
CA ASP A 186 -10.48 -18.08 14.19
C ASP A 186 -9.69 -16.79 14.40
N ILE A 187 -10.09 -15.75 13.69
CA ILE A 187 -9.44 -14.44 13.64
C ILE A 187 -10.37 -13.38 14.22
N GLU A 188 -9.88 -12.60 15.18
CA GLU A 188 -10.64 -11.49 15.74
C GLU A 188 -10.65 -10.27 14.81
N MET A 189 -11.65 -9.39 14.93
CA MET A 189 -11.59 -8.12 14.19
C MET A 189 -10.45 -7.24 14.71
N PHE A 190 -10.30 -7.15 16.04
CA PHE A 190 -9.25 -6.40 16.72
C PHE A 190 -8.57 -7.25 17.78
N GLY A 191 -7.24 -7.22 17.86
CA GLY A 191 -6.52 -8.06 18.82
C GLY A 191 -5.01 -8.16 18.56
N PRO A 192 -4.34 -9.19 19.08
CA PRO A 192 -2.93 -9.43 18.81
C PRO A 192 -2.65 -9.65 17.33
N LYS A 193 -1.50 -9.15 16.84
CA LYS A 193 -1.09 -9.24 15.43
C LYS A 193 -1.26 -10.63 14.80
N SER A 194 -0.96 -11.70 15.52
CA SER A 194 -1.04 -13.07 14.99
C SER A 194 -2.46 -13.60 14.77
N SER A 195 -3.47 -12.99 15.40
CA SER A 195 -4.82 -13.56 15.50
C SER A 195 -5.93 -12.54 15.30
N SER A 196 -5.66 -11.44 14.60
CA SER A 196 -6.66 -10.42 14.29
C SER A 196 -6.50 -9.82 12.89
N ILE A 197 -7.56 -9.16 12.40
CA ILE A 197 -7.51 -8.31 11.20
C ILE A 197 -6.76 -7.01 11.50
N PHE A 198 -7.08 -6.37 12.63
CA PHE A 198 -6.48 -5.12 13.08
C PHE A 198 -5.81 -5.27 14.45
N THR A 199 -4.69 -4.58 14.67
CA THR A 199 -3.95 -4.64 15.94
C THR A 199 -4.33 -3.57 16.93
N ASP A 200 -4.96 -2.50 16.47
CA ASP A 200 -5.41 -1.39 17.28
C ASP A 200 -6.59 -0.65 16.63
N GLU A 201 -7.12 0.33 17.36
CA GLU A 201 -8.23 1.18 16.94
C GLU A 201 -7.94 1.91 15.63
N LYS A 202 -6.68 2.29 15.39
CA LYS A 202 -6.29 2.99 14.15
C LYS A 202 -6.45 2.09 12.91
N GLY A 203 -6.46 0.78 13.08
CA GLY A 203 -6.56 -0.18 11.98
C GLY A 203 -5.21 -0.63 11.44
N HIS A 204 -4.15 -0.61 12.26
CA HIS A 204 -2.89 -1.23 11.86
C HIS A 204 -3.07 -2.74 11.64
N GLN A 205 -2.30 -3.29 10.71
CA GLN A 205 -2.58 -4.59 10.12
C GLN A 205 -2.14 -5.76 11.02
N GLY A 206 -3.05 -6.70 11.23
CA GLY A 206 -2.71 -8.03 11.69
C GLY A 206 -1.98 -8.85 10.63
N GLN A 207 -1.48 -10.01 11.03
CA GLN A 207 -0.59 -10.83 10.20
C GLN A 207 -1.32 -11.35 8.96
N ILE A 208 -2.58 -11.76 9.06
CA ILE A 208 -3.37 -12.23 7.91
C ILE A 208 -3.52 -11.14 6.83
N VAL A 209 -3.68 -9.88 7.23
CA VAL A 209 -3.75 -8.73 6.32
C VAL A 209 -2.38 -8.47 5.70
N ILE A 210 -1.30 -8.60 6.47
CA ILE A 210 0.08 -8.45 5.96
C ILE A 210 0.41 -9.52 4.92
N GLU A 211 0.03 -10.78 5.15
CA GLU A 211 0.24 -11.86 4.19
C GLU A 211 -0.49 -11.57 2.87
N ALA A 212 -1.81 -11.35 2.93
CA ALA A 212 -2.61 -11.07 1.73
C ALA A 212 -2.15 -9.78 1.02
N GLY A 213 -1.89 -8.71 1.77
CA GLY A 213 -1.41 -7.43 1.23
C GLY A 213 -0.06 -7.55 0.54
N THR A 214 0.87 -8.31 1.11
CA THR A 214 2.19 -8.52 0.51
C THR A 214 2.12 -9.42 -0.72
N MET A 215 1.18 -10.37 -0.79
CA MET A 215 0.94 -11.14 -2.01
C MET A 215 0.44 -10.26 -3.17
N ILE A 216 -0.40 -9.27 -2.88
CA ILE A 216 -0.80 -8.27 -3.88
C ILE A 216 0.45 -7.54 -4.42
N TRP A 217 1.40 -7.19 -3.54
CA TRP A 217 2.67 -6.55 -3.95
C TRP A 217 3.54 -7.50 -4.77
N LEU A 218 3.70 -8.74 -4.32
CA LEU A 218 4.50 -9.77 -4.98
C LEU A 218 4.04 -9.95 -6.43
N ASN A 219 2.73 -10.12 -6.65
CA ASN A 219 2.17 -10.19 -7.99
C ASN A 219 2.31 -8.86 -8.74
N SER A 220 1.97 -7.72 -8.13
CA SER A 220 1.97 -6.43 -8.82
C SER A 220 3.36 -6.04 -9.34
N ILE A 221 4.41 -6.30 -8.55
CA ILE A 221 5.80 -5.94 -8.84
C ILE A 221 6.49 -7.00 -9.71
N TYR A 222 6.36 -8.28 -9.35
CA TYR A 222 7.14 -9.38 -9.93
C TYR A 222 6.35 -10.27 -10.89
N LYS A 223 5.03 -10.05 -11.02
CA LYS A 223 4.13 -10.89 -11.82
C LYS A 223 4.13 -12.36 -11.39
N THR A 224 4.42 -12.62 -10.12
CA THR A 224 4.32 -13.96 -9.54
C THR A 224 2.89 -14.46 -9.67
N ASP A 225 2.72 -15.61 -10.30
CA ASP A 225 1.44 -16.31 -10.38
C ASP A 225 1.06 -16.85 -9.01
N LEU A 226 0.06 -16.23 -8.38
CA LEU A 226 -0.38 -16.61 -7.04
C LEU A 226 -1.12 -17.95 -7.02
N SER A 227 -1.63 -18.43 -8.17
CA SER A 227 -2.30 -19.73 -8.26
C SER A 227 -1.33 -20.91 -8.11
N SER A 228 -0.05 -20.68 -8.41
CA SER A 228 1.02 -21.67 -8.29
C SER A 228 2.01 -21.37 -7.16
N PHE A 229 1.83 -20.26 -6.45
CA PHE A 229 2.68 -19.83 -5.33
C PHE A 229 2.39 -20.61 -4.04
N ASN A 230 3.00 -21.79 -3.90
CA ASN A 230 2.84 -22.68 -2.76
C ASN A 230 3.67 -22.23 -1.54
N TYR A 231 3.24 -21.13 -0.91
CA TYR A 231 3.80 -20.61 0.34
C TYR A 231 2.86 -20.86 1.52
N ASN A 232 3.42 -21.28 2.66
CA ASN A 232 2.64 -21.44 3.88
C ASN A 232 2.46 -20.09 4.59
N THR A 233 1.28 -19.51 4.46
CA THR A 233 0.90 -18.25 5.11
C THR A 233 0.71 -18.37 6.63
N GLY A 234 0.58 -19.60 7.14
CA GLY A 234 0.14 -19.86 8.51
C GLY A 234 -1.37 -19.73 8.74
N PHE A 235 -2.16 -19.51 7.68
CA PHE A 235 -3.62 -19.38 7.72
C PHE A 235 -4.29 -20.45 6.84
N THR A 236 -5.45 -20.93 7.29
CA THR A 236 -6.30 -21.89 6.54
C THR A 236 -7.07 -21.20 5.42
N THR A 237 -7.44 -19.94 5.63
CA THR A 237 -8.08 -19.07 4.64
C THR A 237 -7.15 -18.89 3.43
N ASN A 238 -7.67 -19.08 2.22
CA ASN A 238 -6.89 -19.04 0.99
C ASN A 238 -6.53 -17.60 0.59
N LEU A 239 -5.44 -17.08 1.17
CA LEU A 239 -4.98 -15.71 0.94
C LEU A 239 -4.49 -15.47 -0.49
N ASN A 240 -3.96 -16.51 -1.17
CA ASN A 240 -3.55 -16.40 -2.57
C ASN A 240 -4.75 -16.06 -3.46
N THR A 241 -5.89 -16.71 -3.24
CA THR A 241 -7.12 -16.46 -4.02
C THR A 241 -7.65 -15.07 -3.75
N ILE A 242 -7.73 -14.67 -2.47
CA ILE A 242 -8.17 -13.32 -2.10
C ILE A 242 -7.27 -12.25 -2.75
N ALA A 243 -5.95 -12.42 -2.67
CA ALA A 243 -5.01 -11.49 -3.30
C ALA A 243 -5.18 -11.46 -4.82
N GLN A 244 -5.34 -12.62 -5.46
CA GLN A 244 -5.56 -12.73 -6.91
C GLN A 244 -6.86 -12.03 -7.35
N GLU A 245 -7.98 -12.27 -6.66
CA GLU A 245 -9.26 -11.61 -6.95
C GLU A 245 -9.14 -10.08 -6.83
N ILE A 246 -8.43 -9.60 -5.81
CA ILE A 246 -8.15 -8.16 -5.63
C ILE A 246 -7.35 -7.60 -6.82
N ILE A 247 -6.35 -8.34 -7.31
CA ILE A 247 -5.55 -7.93 -8.47
C ILE A 247 -6.42 -7.95 -9.73
N ASP A 248 -7.26 -8.96 -9.92
CA ASP A 248 -8.09 -9.12 -11.12
C ASP A 248 -9.10 -7.97 -11.26
N VAL A 249 -9.68 -7.49 -10.15
CA VAL A 249 -10.63 -6.37 -10.17
C VAL A 249 -9.98 -4.99 -10.22
N HIS A 250 -8.67 -4.87 -9.93
CA HIS A 250 -7.96 -3.61 -10.08
C HIS A 250 -7.95 -3.17 -11.56
N ASP A 251 -8.04 -1.88 -11.84
CA ASP A 251 -8.04 -1.38 -13.23
C ASP A 251 -6.69 -1.67 -13.91
N ASP A 252 -6.75 -2.32 -15.09
CA ASP A 252 -5.59 -2.72 -15.88
C ASP A 252 -4.72 -1.53 -16.32
N ASN A 253 -5.31 -0.34 -16.51
CA ASN A 253 -4.57 0.87 -16.87
C ASN A 253 -3.65 1.36 -15.75
N TYR A 254 -3.84 0.87 -14.52
CA TYR A 254 -3.05 1.23 -13.35
C TYR A 254 -2.23 0.05 -12.82
N LYS A 255 -2.15 -1.07 -13.55
CA LYS A 255 -1.24 -2.19 -13.29
C LYS A 255 0.09 -2.02 -14.05
N GLN A 256 1.13 -2.71 -13.57
CA GLN A 256 2.41 -2.87 -14.29
C GLN A 256 2.27 -3.84 -15.47
#